data_AF-A0A952R4Z7-F1
#
_entry.id   AF-A0A952R4Z7-F1
#
_cell.length_a   1.000
_cell.length_b   1.000
_cell.length_c   1.000
_cell.angle_alpha   90.00
_cell.angle_beta   90.00
_cell.angle_gamma   90.00
#
_symmetry.space_group_name_H-M   'P 1'
#
loop_
_entity.id
_entity.type
_entity.pdbx_description
1 polymer ?
#
loop_
_entity_poly.entity_id
_entity_poly.type
_entity_poly.pdbx_seq_one_letter_code
_entity_poly.pdbx_strand_id
1 'polypeptide(L)'
;MGRTRRFGISTSLALAALAFTLPAAALEQPDGTVIPVGNALRSFLSAEGETIEPLTDAAITPQTFTPQCSLTFTVIARGGGQANSFGWYNVTGSKPDPQELYEFITCTEGVGTVKTLDVRSDPRWAGGDIGFFQATTQGAVGNCVRWDDLANTLGYFFYSEDRYNDDNTPGSPTNWIHLLIMNTTRADLQPAFYFGWEDLFTGGDNDFEDLLMRVEGIRCSGGGLPCDTGEQGKCGFGTTQCISGAVECLPNETATPEVCNAIDDDCDGEVDEGELCGEGLVCDRGVCRPSCSGGEFKCAAGFQCENGLCVDTDCVGVSCDAGQVCVRGQCRAPCDDVACPHGQLCRQGACLDPCEGVTCESDYYCEPTLGVCVLKCGCTGCDSGFECGSASLACVTEGCGEVTCAPNTHCVSGTCVDDCEGASCPVGQKCEAGSCVDDENATGGTGGGGTGGSIGIGGNIGIGGVGGTGGSSASGGTAGSGGAAGSGPGIGRGQQTEASGCGCQVPGDTAPRQWAWLALLGLGLLRRRRQA
;
A
#
# COMPACT_ATOMS: atom_id res chain seq x y z
N MET A 1 48.20 -35.64 -40.37
CA MET A 1 48.59 -34.72 -39.28
C MET A 1 47.42 -33.78 -39.02
N GLY A 2 46.47 -34.20 -38.17
CA GLY A 2 45.25 -33.46 -37.87
C GLY A 2 45.30 -32.88 -36.46
N ARG A 3 45.01 -31.57 -36.34
CA ARG A 3 44.86 -30.86 -35.06
C ARG A 3 43.45 -31.07 -34.53
N THR A 4 43.32 -31.69 -33.37
CA THR A 4 42.08 -31.81 -32.59
C THR A 4 41.86 -30.53 -31.78
N ARG A 5 40.73 -29.84 -32.03
CA ARG A 5 40.22 -28.75 -31.18
C ARG A 5 39.49 -29.36 -29.97
N ARG A 6 39.88 -28.99 -28.75
CA ARG A 6 39.14 -29.30 -27.52
C ARG A 6 38.06 -28.24 -27.33
N PHE A 7 36.80 -28.68 -27.27
CA PHE A 7 35.67 -27.89 -26.79
C PHE A 7 35.76 -27.77 -25.26
N GLY A 8 35.84 -26.55 -24.74
CA GLY A 8 35.63 -26.26 -23.33
C GLY A 8 34.17 -25.87 -23.13
N ILE A 9 33.42 -26.69 -22.39
CA ILE A 9 32.08 -26.38 -21.93
C ILE A 9 32.25 -25.57 -20.65
N SER A 10 31.96 -24.27 -20.69
CA SER A 10 31.79 -23.45 -19.48
C SER A 10 30.41 -23.76 -18.91
N THR A 11 30.35 -24.56 -17.85
CA THR A 11 29.18 -24.65 -16.99
C THR A 11 29.14 -23.42 -16.09
N SER A 12 28.31 -22.45 -16.44
CA SER A 12 27.93 -21.35 -15.55
C SER A 12 27.01 -21.91 -14.47
N LEU A 13 27.53 -22.05 -13.25
CA LEU A 13 26.72 -22.34 -12.06
C LEU A 13 26.00 -21.03 -11.68
N ALA A 14 24.74 -20.90 -12.06
CA ALA A 14 23.87 -19.86 -11.52
C ALA A 14 23.59 -20.20 -10.05
N LEU A 15 24.20 -19.44 -9.15
CA LEU A 15 23.94 -19.52 -7.71
C LEU A 15 22.66 -18.74 -7.44
N ALA A 16 21.51 -19.38 -7.61
CA ALA A 16 20.24 -18.83 -7.12
C ALA A 16 20.32 -18.80 -5.59
N ALA A 17 20.48 -17.60 -5.03
CA ALA A 17 20.32 -17.39 -3.60
C ALA A 17 18.83 -17.49 -3.27
N LEU A 18 18.35 -18.69 -2.97
CA LEU A 18 17.07 -18.84 -2.28
C LEU A 18 17.22 -18.18 -0.91
N ALA A 19 16.62 -17.01 -0.75
CA ALA A 19 16.34 -16.45 0.56
C ALA A 19 15.31 -17.39 1.23
N PHE A 20 15.81 -18.32 2.04
CA PHE A 20 14.95 -19.06 2.96
C PHE A 20 14.55 -18.07 4.07
N THR A 21 13.32 -17.57 4.02
CA THR A 21 12.67 -17.01 5.20
C THR A 21 12.56 -18.14 6.22
N LEU A 22 13.34 -18.09 7.29
CA LEU A 22 13.13 -18.98 8.41
C LEU A 22 11.71 -18.71 8.93
N PRO A 23 10.89 -19.74 9.21
CA PRO A 23 9.61 -19.51 9.87
C PRO A 23 9.85 -18.77 11.17
N ALA A 24 8.98 -17.81 11.50
CA ALA A 24 9.01 -17.16 12.79
C ALA A 24 9.05 -18.24 13.89
N ALA A 25 10.01 -18.13 14.80
CA ALA A 25 10.09 -19.04 15.92
C ALA A 25 8.87 -18.84 16.82
N ALA A 26 8.31 -19.93 17.33
CA ALA A 26 7.21 -19.85 18.28
C ALA A 26 7.61 -19.01 19.50
N LEU A 27 6.64 -18.26 20.02
CA LEU A 27 6.83 -17.47 21.23
C LEU A 27 7.02 -18.41 22.43
N GLU A 28 7.82 -17.98 23.39
CA GLU A 28 8.07 -18.71 24.64
C GLU A 28 7.79 -17.79 25.83
N GLN A 29 7.14 -18.33 26.85
CA GLN A 29 7.03 -17.69 28.17
C GLN A 29 8.41 -17.61 28.85
N PRO A 30 8.57 -16.78 29.91
CA PRO A 30 9.83 -16.67 30.66
C PRO A 30 10.41 -17.99 31.20
N ASP A 31 9.58 -19.02 31.38
CA ASP A 31 10.00 -20.35 31.85
C ASP A 31 10.40 -21.31 30.71
N GLY A 32 10.32 -20.87 29.45
CA GLY A 32 10.62 -21.65 28.25
C GLY A 32 9.43 -22.44 27.70
N THR A 33 8.22 -22.24 28.24
CA THR A 33 7.00 -22.84 27.69
C THR A 33 6.68 -22.22 26.34
N VAL A 34 6.60 -23.04 25.29
CA VAL A 34 6.16 -22.61 23.95
C VAL A 34 4.67 -22.33 23.96
N ILE A 35 4.26 -21.18 23.41
CA ILE A 35 2.89 -20.69 23.42
C ILE A 35 2.37 -20.36 22.00
N PRO A 36 1.05 -20.45 21.76
CA PRO A 36 0.02 -20.93 22.69
C PRO A 36 0.07 -22.46 22.86
N VAL A 37 -0.36 -22.94 24.03
CA VAL A 37 -0.41 -24.36 24.38
C VAL A 37 -1.72 -24.97 23.89
N GLY A 38 -1.64 -26.14 23.26
CA GLY A 38 -2.82 -26.86 22.77
C GLY A 38 -3.36 -26.32 21.45
N ASN A 39 -4.62 -26.65 21.16
CA ASN A 39 -5.27 -26.33 19.87
C ASN A 39 -6.54 -25.50 20.02
N ALA A 40 -6.87 -25.04 21.24
CA ALA A 40 -8.12 -24.36 21.53
C ALA A 40 -8.23 -23.05 20.75
N LEU A 41 -7.26 -22.15 20.91
CA LEU A 41 -7.16 -20.90 20.15
C LEU A 41 -7.25 -21.11 18.64
N ARG A 42 -6.47 -22.03 18.07
CA ARG A 42 -6.52 -22.38 16.64
C ARG A 42 -7.92 -22.83 16.21
N SER A 43 -8.61 -23.62 17.04
CA SER A 43 -9.94 -24.12 16.72
C SER A 43 -10.98 -23.00 16.64
N PHE A 44 -10.90 -21.98 17.50
CA PHE A 44 -11.75 -20.80 17.43
C PHE A 44 -11.46 -19.96 16.18
N LEU A 45 -10.19 -19.73 15.85
CA LEU A 45 -9.80 -19.00 14.64
C LEU A 45 -10.28 -19.71 13.36
N SER A 46 -10.07 -21.03 13.28
CA SER A 46 -10.57 -21.83 12.15
C SER A 46 -12.11 -21.79 12.02
N ALA A 47 -12.84 -21.67 13.14
CA ALA A 47 -14.30 -21.53 13.11
C ALA A 47 -14.76 -20.17 12.54
N GLU A 48 -13.93 -19.13 12.66
CA GLU A 48 -14.13 -17.82 12.03
C GLU A 48 -13.69 -17.78 10.55
N GLY A 49 -13.24 -18.91 10.00
CA GLY A 49 -12.77 -19.03 8.62
C GLY A 49 -11.33 -18.56 8.39
N GLU A 50 -10.55 -18.42 9.45
CA GLU A 50 -9.14 -18.04 9.39
C GLU A 50 -8.24 -19.23 9.07
N THR A 51 -7.12 -18.96 8.39
CA THR A 51 -6.01 -19.91 8.17
C THR A 51 -4.78 -19.60 9.04
N ILE A 52 -4.96 -18.80 10.10
CA ILE A 52 -3.91 -18.44 11.05
C ILE A 52 -3.40 -19.70 11.78
N GLU A 53 -2.09 -19.86 11.85
CA GLU A 53 -1.39 -20.83 12.70
C GLU A 53 -0.79 -20.11 13.92
N PRO A 54 -1.47 -20.10 15.10
CA PRO A 54 -1.07 -19.27 16.22
C PRO A 54 0.35 -19.51 16.74
N LEU A 55 0.88 -20.73 16.58
CA LEU A 55 2.24 -21.07 16.97
C LEU A 55 3.32 -20.33 16.17
N THR A 56 3.03 -19.92 14.94
CA THR A 56 3.99 -19.25 14.05
C THR A 56 3.60 -17.81 13.74
N ASP A 57 2.30 -17.51 13.80
CA ASP A 57 1.76 -16.25 13.29
C ASP A 57 1.44 -15.26 14.41
N ALA A 58 1.40 -15.71 15.67
CA ALA A 58 1.17 -14.83 16.81
C ALA A 58 2.40 -13.95 17.11
N ALA A 59 2.12 -12.72 17.51
CA ALA A 59 3.10 -11.75 17.95
C ALA A 59 2.67 -11.06 19.25
N ILE A 60 3.63 -10.43 19.95
CA ILE A 60 3.39 -9.58 21.12
C ILE A 60 3.46 -8.09 20.77
N THR A 61 3.35 -7.80 19.48
CA THR A 61 3.55 -6.51 18.85
C THR A 61 2.59 -6.41 17.65
N PRO A 62 2.10 -5.21 17.30
CA PRO A 62 2.34 -3.92 17.96
C PRO A 62 1.69 -3.85 19.35
N GLN A 63 2.26 -3.07 20.27
CA GLN A 63 1.70 -2.92 21.63
C GLN A 63 0.74 -1.72 21.76
N THR A 64 0.78 -0.83 20.77
CA THR A 64 -0.02 0.39 20.68
C THR A 64 -0.65 0.50 19.29
N PHE A 65 -1.81 1.15 19.23
CA PHE A 65 -2.64 1.17 18.03
C PHE A 65 -3.16 2.58 17.77
N THR A 66 -3.13 3.00 16.51
CA THR A 66 -3.79 4.20 16.04
C THR A 66 -5.28 3.87 15.80
N PRO A 67 -6.22 4.47 16.56
CA PRO A 67 -7.64 4.18 16.37
C PRO A 67 -8.16 4.77 15.06
N GLN A 68 -9.05 4.06 14.35
CA GLN A 68 -9.80 4.60 13.21
C GLN A 68 -11.08 5.33 13.65
N CYS A 69 -11.98 5.68 12.71
CA CYS A 69 -13.26 6.34 13.01
C CYS A 69 -14.15 5.47 13.89
N SER A 70 -14.16 4.16 13.62
CA SER A 70 -15.00 3.21 14.32
C SER A 70 -14.24 1.91 14.54
N LEU A 71 -13.99 1.57 15.80
CA LEU A 71 -13.41 0.30 16.21
C LEU A 71 -14.54 -0.69 16.44
N THR A 72 -14.48 -1.90 15.86
CA THR A 72 -15.47 -2.95 16.15
C THR A 72 -14.79 -4.12 16.84
N PHE A 73 -15.29 -4.47 18.03
CA PHE A 73 -14.81 -5.58 18.83
C PHE A 73 -15.88 -6.67 18.84
N THR A 74 -15.49 -7.89 18.43
CA THR A 74 -16.33 -9.07 18.48
C THR A 74 -15.71 -10.09 19.43
N VAL A 75 -16.46 -10.50 20.46
CA VAL A 75 -16.04 -11.52 21.42
C VAL A 75 -16.23 -12.90 20.80
N ILE A 76 -15.13 -13.59 20.51
CA ILE A 76 -15.11 -14.91 19.83
C ILE A 76 -15.08 -16.06 20.83
N ALA A 77 -14.26 -15.93 21.88
CA ALA A 77 -14.17 -16.93 22.92
C ALA A 77 -14.01 -16.28 24.29
N ARG A 78 -14.50 -17.00 25.30
CA ARG A 78 -14.23 -16.77 26.72
C ARG A 78 -13.94 -18.12 27.35
N GLY A 79 -12.67 -18.48 27.36
CA GLY A 79 -12.12 -19.63 28.07
C GLY A 79 -12.06 -19.40 29.58
N GLY A 80 -11.56 -20.40 30.30
CA GLY A 80 -11.33 -20.27 31.73
C GLY A 80 -12.58 -20.19 32.63
N GLY A 81 -12.32 -20.05 33.94
CA GLY A 81 -13.35 -19.88 34.96
C GLY A 81 -13.67 -18.40 35.28
N GLN A 82 -12.89 -17.47 34.72
CA GLN A 82 -12.97 -16.05 35.01
C GLN A 82 -13.66 -15.30 33.88
N ALA A 83 -14.58 -14.41 34.23
CA ALA A 83 -15.20 -13.51 33.28
C ALA A 83 -14.41 -12.20 33.28
N ASN A 84 -13.51 -12.09 32.31
CA ASN A 84 -12.59 -10.97 32.20
C ASN A 84 -13.27 -9.72 31.60
N SER A 85 -12.92 -8.54 32.12
CA SER A 85 -13.29 -7.27 31.49
C SER A 85 -12.18 -6.80 30.57
N PHE A 86 -12.52 -6.04 29.54
CA PHE A 86 -11.57 -5.51 28.55
C PHE A 86 -11.86 -4.05 28.27
N GLY A 87 -10.81 -3.28 27.98
CA GLY A 87 -10.94 -1.87 27.67
C GLY A 87 -9.69 -1.28 27.04
N TRP A 88 -9.65 0.05 27.00
CA TRP A 88 -8.57 0.82 26.37
C TRP A 88 -8.02 1.90 27.31
N TYR A 89 -6.84 2.41 26.97
CA TYR A 89 -6.19 3.55 27.64
C TYR A 89 -5.40 4.40 26.64
N ASN A 90 -5.15 5.67 26.99
CA ASN A 90 -4.31 6.56 26.19
C ASN A 90 -2.83 6.20 26.34
N VAL A 91 -2.09 6.12 25.23
CA VAL A 91 -0.64 5.90 25.27
C VAL A 91 0.06 7.21 25.60
N THR A 92 0.60 7.31 26.81
CA THR A 92 1.28 8.53 27.31
C THR A 92 2.79 8.34 27.51
N GLY A 93 3.29 7.12 27.31
CA GLY A 93 4.66 6.73 27.62
C GLY A 93 4.90 6.29 29.07
N SER A 94 3.90 6.42 29.95
CA SER A 94 3.91 5.97 31.35
C SER A 94 2.77 5.00 31.63
N LYS A 95 2.92 4.15 32.67
CA LYS A 95 1.88 3.18 33.07
C LYS A 95 0.61 3.94 33.46
N PRO A 96 -0.56 3.62 32.88
CA PRO A 96 -1.82 4.30 33.18
C PRO A 96 -2.24 4.05 34.64
N ASP A 97 -2.79 5.09 35.30
CA ASP A 97 -3.49 4.91 36.58
C ASP A 97 -4.80 4.12 36.35
N PRO A 98 -5.28 3.32 37.32
CA PRO A 98 -6.56 2.63 37.18
C PRO A 98 -7.75 3.53 36.79
N GLN A 99 -7.73 4.83 37.11
CA GLN A 99 -8.77 5.77 36.70
C GLN A 99 -8.69 6.20 35.22
N GLU A 100 -7.53 5.96 34.59
CA GLU A 100 -7.27 6.22 33.17
C GLU A 100 -7.56 4.99 32.30
N LEU A 101 -8.06 3.91 32.91
CA LEU A 101 -8.53 2.71 32.24
C LEU A 101 -10.02 2.80 31.95
N TYR A 102 -10.39 2.66 30.69
CA TYR A 102 -11.77 2.79 30.24
C TYR A 102 -12.31 1.42 29.84
N GLU A 103 -13.05 0.78 30.75
CA GLU A 103 -13.76 -0.47 30.48
C GLU A 103 -14.71 -0.29 29.29
N PHE A 104 -14.67 -1.25 28.38
CA PHE A 104 -15.49 -1.25 27.18
C PHE A 104 -16.30 -2.54 27.04
N ILE A 105 -15.67 -3.71 27.17
CA ILE A 105 -16.35 -5.01 27.23
C ILE A 105 -16.34 -5.48 28.69
N THR A 106 -17.53 -5.62 29.26
CA THR A 106 -17.71 -6.03 30.65
C THR A 106 -17.60 -7.54 30.81
N CYS A 107 -17.31 -7.99 32.02
CA CYS A 107 -17.31 -9.40 32.39
C CYS A 107 -18.66 -10.11 32.19
N THR A 108 -19.78 -9.37 32.03
CA THR A 108 -21.11 -9.98 31.81
C THR A 108 -21.47 -10.19 30.35
N GLU A 109 -20.68 -9.62 29.43
CA GLU A 109 -20.92 -9.71 28.00
C GLU A 109 -20.32 -11.00 27.44
N GLY A 110 -21.19 -11.90 26.97
CA GLY A 110 -20.80 -13.26 26.54
C GLY A 110 -20.24 -13.34 25.11
N VAL A 111 -19.89 -14.56 24.70
CA VAL A 111 -19.46 -14.88 23.33
C VAL A 111 -20.52 -14.45 22.31
N GLY A 112 -20.06 -13.88 21.19
CA GLY A 112 -20.90 -13.30 20.14
C GLY A 112 -21.29 -11.84 20.38
N THR A 113 -20.85 -11.24 21.50
CA THR A 113 -21.03 -9.79 21.72
C THR A 113 -20.23 -9.02 20.67
N VAL A 114 -20.90 -8.07 19.99
CA VAL A 114 -20.27 -7.11 19.07
C VAL A 114 -20.49 -5.71 19.65
N LYS A 115 -19.41 -4.95 19.83
CA LYS A 115 -19.50 -3.55 20.26
C LYS A 115 -18.63 -2.66 19.38
N THR A 116 -19.16 -1.48 19.10
CA THR A 116 -18.48 -0.45 18.34
C THR A 116 -18.05 0.69 19.25
N LEU A 117 -16.84 1.19 19.04
CA LEU A 117 -16.23 2.28 19.81
C LEU A 117 -15.64 3.30 18.84
N ASP A 118 -16.17 4.52 18.87
CA ASP A 118 -15.50 5.67 18.27
C ASP A 118 -14.67 6.36 19.37
N VAL A 119 -13.40 5.96 19.48
CA VAL A 119 -12.45 6.55 20.44
C VAL A 119 -12.21 8.02 20.13
N ARG A 120 -12.27 8.41 18.85
CA ARG A 120 -11.91 9.76 18.41
C ARG A 120 -12.93 10.80 18.84
N SER A 121 -14.19 10.39 18.93
CA SER A 121 -15.29 11.21 19.48
C SER A 121 -15.39 11.12 21.02
N ASP A 122 -14.64 10.22 21.67
CA ASP A 122 -14.66 10.10 23.13
C ASP A 122 -13.90 11.29 23.77
N PRO A 123 -14.54 12.09 24.64
CA PRO A 123 -13.88 13.24 25.27
C PRO A 123 -12.70 12.86 26.18
N ARG A 124 -12.53 11.57 26.49
CA ARG A 124 -11.41 11.04 27.28
C ARG A 124 -10.19 10.70 26.43
N TRP A 125 -10.31 10.69 25.10
CA TRP A 125 -9.18 10.43 24.21
C TRP A 125 -8.25 11.64 24.11
N ALA A 126 -6.94 11.40 24.22
CA ALA A 126 -5.92 12.43 24.24
C ALA A 126 -5.36 12.80 22.85
N GLY A 127 -5.91 12.23 21.76
CA GLY A 127 -5.52 12.57 20.39
C GLY A 127 -4.33 11.78 19.84
N GLY A 128 -4.01 10.61 20.40
CA GLY A 128 -2.88 9.78 19.98
C GLY A 128 -3.19 8.29 19.93
N ASP A 129 -2.15 7.46 19.94
CA ASP A 129 -2.31 6.01 20.00
C ASP A 129 -2.98 5.57 21.31
N ILE A 130 -3.66 4.43 21.24
CA ILE A 130 -4.28 3.74 22.37
C ILE A 130 -3.60 2.39 22.61
N GLY A 131 -3.65 1.96 23.86
CA GLY A 131 -3.35 0.58 24.26
C GLY A 131 -4.61 -0.09 24.77
N PHE A 132 -4.53 -1.41 24.93
CA PHE A 132 -5.63 -2.23 25.41
C PHE A 132 -5.26 -2.96 26.70
N PHE A 133 -6.27 -3.26 27.51
CA PHE A 133 -6.06 -4.02 28.73
C PHE A 133 -7.14 -5.07 28.95
N GLN A 134 -6.78 -6.10 29.69
CA GLN A 134 -7.69 -7.06 30.30
C GLN A 134 -7.63 -6.90 31.83
N ALA A 135 -8.78 -7.01 32.47
CA ALA A 135 -8.91 -7.09 33.92
C ALA A 135 -9.43 -8.47 34.30
N THR A 136 -8.69 -9.15 35.18
CA THR A 136 -8.97 -10.52 35.64
C THR A 136 -9.32 -10.55 37.13
N THR A 137 -10.11 -11.55 37.54
CA THR A 137 -10.46 -11.78 38.95
C THR A 137 -9.45 -12.65 39.69
N GLN A 138 -8.30 -12.96 39.09
CA GLN A 138 -7.40 -13.98 39.62
C GLN A 138 -6.95 -13.63 41.05
N GLY A 139 -7.24 -14.51 42.01
CA GLY A 139 -6.94 -14.28 43.42
C GLY A 139 -7.90 -13.33 44.16
N ALA A 140 -8.90 -12.78 43.47
CA ALA A 140 -9.95 -11.94 44.03
C ALA A 140 -11.24 -12.75 44.30
N VAL A 141 -12.27 -12.07 44.83
CA VAL A 141 -13.56 -12.72 45.16
C VAL A 141 -14.49 -12.69 43.95
N GLY A 142 -15.01 -13.86 43.59
CA GLY A 142 -15.95 -14.02 42.49
C GLY A 142 -15.25 -14.33 41.17
N ASN A 143 -15.97 -14.18 40.07
CA ASN A 143 -15.49 -14.50 38.72
C ASN A 143 -15.82 -13.39 37.71
N CYS A 144 -16.12 -12.18 38.16
CA CYS A 144 -16.48 -11.04 37.31
C CYS A 144 -15.83 -9.80 37.91
N VAL A 145 -14.96 -9.12 37.15
CA VAL A 145 -14.37 -7.85 37.60
C VAL A 145 -15.45 -6.77 37.57
N ARG A 146 -15.71 -6.13 38.70
CA ARG A 146 -16.73 -5.09 38.83
C ARG A 146 -16.10 -3.72 38.96
N TRP A 147 -16.33 -2.85 37.98
CA TRP A 147 -15.76 -1.50 37.95
C TRP A 147 -16.19 -0.62 39.13
N ASP A 148 -17.36 -0.88 39.72
CA ASP A 148 -17.85 -0.21 40.92
C ASP A 148 -17.26 -0.76 42.24
N ASP A 149 -16.52 -1.88 42.18
CA ASP A 149 -15.93 -2.56 43.33
C ASP A 149 -14.58 -3.23 43.00
N LEU A 150 -13.70 -2.49 42.31
CA LEU A 150 -12.38 -2.99 41.91
C LEU A 150 -11.55 -3.46 43.12
N ALA A 151 -11.71 -2.82 44.28
CA ALA A 151 -10.96 -3.18 45.49
C ALA A 151 -11.17 -4.62 45.97
N ASN A 152 -12.31 -5.25 45.65
CA ASN A 152 -12.62 -6.62 46.06
C ASN A 152 -12.65 -7.63 44.90
N THR A 153 -12.89 -7.16 43.68
CA THR A 153 -13.14 -8.01 42.51
C THR A 153 -11.99 -8.04 41.51
N LEU A 154 -11.08 -7.06 41.55
CA LEU A 154 -9.90 -7.03 40.68
C LEU A 154 -8.78 -7.87 41.30
N GLY A 155 -8.26 -8.81 40.52
CA GLY A 155 -6.98 -9.46 40.78
C GLY A 155 -5.84 -8.65 40.15
N TYR A 156 -5.81 -8.64 38.81
CA TYR A 156 -4.75 -8.01 38.03
C TYR A 156 -5.29 -7.29 36.80
N PHE A 157 -4.51 -6.30 36.34
CA PHE A 157 -4.62 -5.76 34.99
C PHE A 157 -3.44 -6.29 34.16
N PHE A 158 -3.75 -6.74 32.95
CA PHE A 158 -2.77 -7.03 31.91
C PHE A 158 -2.94 -6.03 30.78
N TYR A 159 -1.83 -5.56 30.23
CA TYR A 159 -1.74 -4.49 29.26
C TYR A 159 -1.13 -5.01 27.96
N SER A 160 -1.57 -4.43 26.84
CA SER A 160 -0.96 -4.64 25.53
C SER A 160 0.50 -4.16 25.50
N GLU A 161 0.82 -3.12 26.26
CA GLU A 161 2.20 -2.70 26.54
C GLU A 161 2.82 -3.61 27.60
N ASP A 162 3.57 -4.62 27.14
CA ASP A 162 4.20 -5.66 27.97
C ASP A 162 5.00 -5.09 29.15
N ARG A 163 5.66 -3.94 28.94
CA ARG A 163 6.45 -3.24 29.97
C ARG A 163 5.66 -2.86 31.24
N TYR A 164 4.32 -2.91 31.21
CA TYR A 164 3.46 -2.62 32.36
C TYR A 164 2.92 -3.86 33.08
N ASN A 165 3.15 -5.07 32.55
CA ASN A 165 2.74 -6.33 33.16
C ASN A 165 3.77 -6.72 34.22
N ASP A 166 3.73 -6.11 35.42
CA ASP A 166 4.76 -6.22 36.47
C ASP A 166 4.83 -7.62 37.14
N ASP A 167 4.96 -8.69 36.37
CA ASP A 167 4.85 -10.07 36.81
C ASP A 167 6.08 -10.93 36.45
N ASN A 168 7.20 -10.27 36.12
CA ASN A 168 8.46 -10.96 35.88
C ASN A 168 8.81 -11.96 36.99
N THR A 169 9.38 -13.09 36.57
CA THR A 169 9.96 -14.04 37.51
C THR A 169 11.19 -13.41 38.17
N PRO A 170 11.42 -13.59 39.49
CA PRO A 170 12.61 -13.07 40.15
C PRO A 170 13.91 -13.54 39.46
N GLY A 171 14.63 -12.61 38.83
CA GLY A 171 15.84 -12.89 38.08
C GLY A 171 15.66 -12.99 36.56
N SER A 172 14.43 -12.91 36.05
CA SER A 172 14.13 -12.68 34.65
C SER A 172 13.89 -11.18 34.39
N PRO A 173 14.46 -10.60 33.32
CA PRO A 173 14.14 -9.24 32.90
C PRO A 173 12.83 -9.16 32.10
N THR A 174 12.20 -10.29 31.77
CA THR A 174 11.00 -10.36 30.93
C THR A 174 9.76 -10.63 31.76
N ASN A 175 8.68 -9.93 31.42
CA ASN A 175 7.34 -10.19 31.96
C ASN A 175 6.74 -11.43 31.27
N TRP A 176 5.64 -11.96 31.81
CA TRP A 176 4.90 -13.01 31.14
C TRP A 176 4.03 -12.42 30.03
N ILE A 177 3.88 -13.21 28.97
CA ILE A 177 3.08 -12.83 27.82
C ILE A 177 1.62 -13.10 28.16
N HIS A 178 0.81 -12.06 28.15
CA HIS A 178 -0.64 -12.12 28.41
C HIS A 178 -1.51 -11.84 27.19
N LEU A 179 -0.91 -11.34 26.11
CA LEU A 179 -1.62 -10.99 24.88
C LEU A 179 -0.86 -11.54 23.68
N LEU A 180 -1.54 -12.36 22.90
CA LEU A 180 -1.18 -12.71 21.54
C LEU A 180 -1.99 -11.89 20.56
N ILE A 181 -1.29 -11.27 19.62
CA ILE A 181 -1.85 -10.50 18.52
C ILE A 181 -1.61 -11.29 17.24
N MET A 182 -2.68 -11.54 16.49
CA MET A 182 -2.63 -12.24 15.22
C MET A 182 -3.35 -11.41 14.17
N ASN A 183 -2.76 -11.30 12.99
CA ASN A 183 -3.43 -10.63 11.88
C ASN A 183 -4.46 -11.57 11.27
N THR A 184 -5.60 -11.03 10.84
CA THR A 184 -6.52 -11.82 10.01
C THR A 184 -5.79 -12.31 8.74
N THR A 185 -6.22 -13.44 8.21
CA THR A 185 -5.83 -13.96 6.89
C THR A 185 -6.94 -13.75 5.86
N ARG A 186 -8.10 -13.25 6.31
CA ARG A 186 -9.28 -13.03 5.49
C ARG A 186 -9.22 -11.67 4.82
N ALA A 187 -9.14 -11.66 3.49
CA ALA A 187 -9.11 -10.44 2.69
C ALA A 187 -10.32 -9.53 2.91
N ASP A 188 -11.48 -10.07 3.29
CA ASP A 188 -12.70 -9.30 3.53
C ASP A 188 -12.75 -8.59 4.88
N LEU A 189 -11.81 -8.88 5.79
CA LEU A 189 -11.70 -8.28 7.12
C LEU A 189 -10.42 -7.44 7.30
N GLN A 190 -9.59 -7.32 6.27
CA GLN A 190 -8.31 -6.61 6.39
C GLN A 190 -8.46 -5.08 6.29
N PRO A 191 -7.75 -4.32 7.15
CA PRO A 191 -7.03 -4.74 8.37
C PRO A 191 -7.91 -5.06 9.59
N ALA A 192 -7.72 -6.26 10.15
CA ALA A 192 -8.22 -6.64 11.48
C ALA A 192 -7.23 -7.53 12.23
N PHE A 193 -7.32 -7.48 13.55
CA PHE A 193 -6.50 -8.29 14.46
C PHE A 193 -7.37 -9.22 15.29
N TYR A 194 -6.78 -10.32 15.73
CA TYR A 194 -7.29 -11.14 16.82
C TYR A 194 -6.41 -10.92 18.05
N PHE A 195 -7.04 -10.60 19.17
CA PHE A 195 -6.41 -10.51 20.48
C PHE A 195 -6.80 -11.75 21.28
N GLY A 196 -5.84 -12.64 21.48
CA GLY A 196 -5.96 -13.78 22.41
C GLY A 196 -5.31 -13.42 23.74
N TRP A 197 -6.11 -13.37 24.80
CA TRP A 197 -5.63 -13.01 26.13
C TRP A 197 -5.53 -14.22 27.06
N GLU A 198 -4.51 -14.22 27.92
CA GLU A 198 -4.30 -15.16 29.03
C GLU A 198 -4.57 -14.44 30.37
N ASP A 199 -5.43 -15.01 31.21
CA ASP A 199 -5.96 -14.35 32.40
C ASP A 199 -5.25 -14.68 33.73
N LEU A 200 -4.18 -15.47 33.67
CA LEU A 200 -3.43 -15.97 34.82
C LEU A 200 -2.05 -15.32 34.95
N PHE A 201 -1.84 -14.60 36.06
CA PHE A 201 -0.55 -14.05 36.51
C PHE A 201 0.52 -15.14 36.52
N THR A 202 1.70 -14.83 35.98
CA THR A 202 2.83 -15.76 35.81
C THR A 202 2.59 -16.96 34.90
N GLY A 203 1.69 -16.84 33.93
CA GLY A 203 1.36 -17.89 32.95
C GLY A 203 0.62 -19.07 33.58
N GLY A 204 -0.45 -19.51 32.92
CA GLY A 204 -1.32 -20.56 33.41
C GLY A 204 -1.34 -21.78 32.50
N ASP A 205 -2.50 -22.04 31.94
CA ASP A 205 -2.69 -22.99 30.84
C ASP A 205 -2.04 -22.49 29.54
N ASN A 206 -1.83 -21.17 29.40
CA ASN A 206 -1.13 -20.57 28.26
C ASN A 206 -1.78 -20.88 26.91
N ASP A 207 -3.10 -21.02 26.87
CA ASP A 207 -3.86 -21.34 25.67
C ASP A 207 -4.43 -20.08 24.97
N PHE A 208 -4.51 -18.95 25.70
CA PHE A 208 -4.81 -17.59 25.20
C PHE A 208 -6.23 -17.40 24.61
N GLU A 209 -7.17 -18.26 24.96
CA GLU A 209 -8.59 -18.11 24.62
C GLU A 209 -9.48 -17.64 25.78
N ASP A 210 -8.91 -17.34 26.96
CA ASP A 210 -9.66 -16.81 28.12
C ASP A 210 -10.48 -15.57 27.75
N LEU A 211 -9.92 -14.75 26.86
CA LEU A 211 -10.68 -13.78 26.10
C LEU A 211 -10.09 -13.64 24.70
N LEU A 212 -10.74 -14.26 23.72
CA LEU A 212 -10.40 -14.09 22.31
C LEU A 212 -11.36 -13.08 21.66
N MET A 213 -10.82 -12.03 21.07
CA MET A 213 -11.61 -11.01 20.37
C MET A 213 -11.06 -10.73 18.98
N ARG A 214 -11.95 -10.56 18.00
CA ARG A 214 -11.61 -9.90 16.75
C ARG A 214 -11.78 -8.39 16.93
N VAL A 215 -10.78 -7.64 16.49
CA VAL A 215 -10.71 -6.19 16.57
C VAL A 215 -10.51 -5.63 15.17
N GLU A 216 -11.54 -4.96 14.68
CA GLU A 216 -11.59 -4.30 13.38
C GLU A 216 -11.45 -2.79 13.59
N GLY A 217 -10.92 -2.10 12.60
CA GLY A 217 -10.83 -0.65 12.63
C GLY A 217 -9.65 -0.10 13.45
N ILE A 218 -8.59 -0.87 13.68
CA ILE A 218 -7.35 -0.38 14.30
C ILE A 218 -6.17 -0.55 13.34
N ARG A 219 -5.18 0.33 13.42
CA ARG A 219 -3.88 0.16 12.77
C ARG A 219 -2.78 0.24 13.81
N CYS A 220 -1.61 -0.29 13.48
CA CYS A 220 -0.42 -0.06 14.28
C CYS A 220 0.19 1.31 14.00
N SER A 221 1.00 1.80 14.94
CA SER A 221 1.82 3.00 14.70
C SER A 221 2.74 2.79 13.50
N GLY A 222 2.65 3.67 12.49
CA GLY A 222 3.40 3.56 11.22
C GLY A 222 2.77 2.67 10.14
N GLY A 223 1.65 2.01 10.44
CA GLY A 223 0.84 1.28 9.45
C GLY A 223 -0.12 2.20 8.69
N GLY A 224 -0.37 1.90 7.42
CA GLY A 224 -1.32 2.60 6.57
C GLY A 224 -0.73 3.73 5.72
N LEU A 225 0.60 3.78 5.58
CA LEU A 225 1.32 4.79 4.81
C LEU A 225 1.69 4.23 3.42
N PRO A 226 1.82 5.08 2.38
CA PRO A 226 2.39 4.65 1.11
C PRO A 226 3.82 4.21 1.30
N CYS A 227 4.17 3.16 0.58
CA CYS A 227 5.52 2.65 0.54
C CYS A 227 5.81 2.03 -0.83
N ASP A 228 7.10 1.98 -1.14
CA ASP A 228 7.62 1.29 -2.30
C ASP A 228 7.98 -0.14 -1.87
N THR A 229 7.40 -1.14 -2.52
CA THR A 229 7.68 -2.55 -2.24
C THR A 229 9.04 -2.98 -2.80
N GLY A 230 9.62 -2.21 -3.71
CA GLY A 230 10.79 -2.56 -4.50
C GLY A 230 10.49 -3.46 -5.69
N GLU A 231 9.23 -3.86 -5.89
CA GLU A 231 8.77 -4.62 -7.05
C GLU A 231 8.54 -3.71 -8.26
N GLN A 232 8.49 -4.29 -9.45
CA GLN A 232 8.28 -3.55 -10.71
C GLN A 232 6.79 -3.32 -10.99
N GLY A 233 6.53 -2.49 -12.01
CA GLY A 233 5.18 -2.21 -12.48
C GLY A 233 4.22 -1.74 -11.39
N LYS A 234 3.00 -2.29 -11.44
CA LYS A 234 1.96 -1.99 -10.44
C LYS A 234 2.23 -2.61 -9.06
N CYS A 235 3.00 -3.69 -8.99
CA CYS A 235 3.37 -4.33 -7.73
C CYS A 235 4.26 -3.45 -6.84
N GLY A 236 4.95 -2.46 -7.43
CA GLY A 236 5.76 -1.48 -6.70
C GLY A 236 4.96 -0.57 -5.76
N PHE A 237 3.64 -0.46 -5.94
CA PHE A 237 2.77 0.34 -5.06
C PHE A 237 2.36 -0.49 -3.85
N GLY A 238 2.67 0.00 -2.65
CA GLY A 238 2.30 -0.69 -1.43
C GLY A 238 1.77 0.23 -0.32
N THR A 239 1.18 -0.41 0.67
CA THR A 239 0.75 0.21 1.93
C THR A 239 1.46 -0.46 3.09
N THR A 240 1.98 0.32 4.03
CA THR A 240 2.63 -0.22 5.22
C THR A 240 1.62 -0.96 6.10
N GLN A 241 1.95 -2.14 6.60
CA GLN A 241 1.13 -2.91 7.53
C GLN A 241 2.00 -3.48 8.64
N CYS A 242 1.45 -3.66 9.83
CA CYS A 242 2.18 -4.37 10.87
C CYS A 242 1.96 -5.86 10.75
N ILE A 243 2.99 -6.56 10.29
CA ILE A 243 3.04 -8.02 10.29
C ILE A 243 3.99 -8.43 11.40
N SER A 244 3.47 -9.16 12.38
CA SER A 244 4.24 -9.66 13.52
C SER A 244 5.08 -8.59 14.25
N GLY A 245 4.54 -7.36 14.33
CA GLY A 245 5.18 -6.22 14.98
C GLY A 245 6.22 -5.46 14.20
N ALA A 246 6.52 -5.86 12.97
CA ALA A 246 7.32 -5.08 12.04
C ALA A 246 6.39 -4.33 11.08
N VAL A 247 6.71 -3.07 10.81
CA VAL A 247 6.05 -2.32 9.73
C VAL A 247 6.65 -2.80 8.42
N GLU A 248 5.87 -3.56 7.65
CA GLU A 248 6.24 -4.09 6.35
C GLU A 248 5.47 -3.36 5.25
N CYS A 249 6.09 -3.20 4.08
CA CYS A 249 5.41 -2.67 2.90
C CYS A 249 4.76 -3.81 2.13
N LEU A 250 3.42 -3.84 2.07
CA LEU A 250 2.71 -4.86 1.31
C LEU A 250 2.17 -4.27 0.00
N PRO A 251 2.32 -4.96 -1.14
CA PRO A 251 1.80 -4.47 -2.42
C PRO A 251 0.27 -4.33 -2.37
N ASN A 252 -0.24 -3.26 -2.97
CA ASN A 252 -1.67 -2.99 -3.09
C ASN A 252 -2.31 -3.88 -4.16
N GLU A 253 -1.55 -4.24 -5.18
CA GLU A 253 -1.95 -5.14 -6.25
C GLU A 253 -0.97 -6.29 -6.43
N THR A 254 -1.47 -7.43 -6.91
CA THR A 254 -0.66 -8.59 -7.26
C THR A 254 -0.47 -8.68 -8.77
N ALA A 255 0.61 -9.32 -9.20
CA ALA A 255 0.86 -9.63 -10.62
C ALA A 255 -0.34 -10.34 -11.28
N THR A 256 -0.69 -9.87 -12.48
CA THR A 256 -1.71 -10.45 -13.36
C THR A 256 -1.14 -10.58 -14.77
N PRO A 257 -1.71 -11.42 -15.65
CA PRO A 257 -1.23 -11.47 -17.04
C PRO A 257 -1.31 -10.12 -17.74
N GLU A 258 -0.30 -9.83 -18.56
CA GLU A 258 -0.20 -8.62 -19.39
C GLU A 258 -1.45 -8.33 -20.22
N VAL A 259 -1.81 -7.06 -20.26
CA VAL A 259 -2.80 -6.49 -21.16
C VAL A 259 -2.18 -5.25 -21.77
N CYS A 260 -2.41 -5.00 -23.07
CA CYS A 260 -1.91 -3.79 -23.72
C CYS A 260 -2.55 -2.53 -23.12
N ASN A 261 -1.93 -1.96 -22.09
CA ASN A 261 -2.40 -0.82 -21.29
C ASN A 261 -1.28 0.12 -20.81
N ALA A 262 -0.02 -0.12 -21.21
CA ALA A 262 1.17 0.63 -20.78
C ALA A 262 1.51 0.47 -19.29
N ILE A 263 1.05 -0.62 -18.68
CA ILE A 263 1.33 -1.04 -17.30
C ILE A 263 2.04 -2.38 -17.37
N ASP A 264 3.11 -2.52 -16.61
CA ASP A 264 3.72 -3.81 -16.27
C ASP A 264 2.79 -4.51 -15.26
N ASP A 265 1.90 -5.33 -15.80
CA ASP A 265 0.79 -6.01 -15.11
C ASP A 265 1.29 -7.27 -14.39
N ASP A 266 2.28 -7.95 -14.96
CA ASP A 266 2.85 -9.17 -14.40
C ASP A 266 4.09 -8.93 -13.52
N CYS A 267 4.53 -7.66 -13.45
CA CYS A 267 5.57 -7.13 -12.58
C CYS A 267 6.96 -7.71 -12.88
N ASP A 268 7.23 -8.09 -14.13
CA ASP A 268 8.52 -8.63 -14.57
C ASP A 268 9.55 -7.54 -14.97
N GLY A 269 9.09 -6.29 -15.12
CA GLY A 269 9.90 -5.13 -15.46
C GLY A 269 9.86 -4.70 -16.92
N GLU A 270 9.27 -5.50 -17.79
CA GLU A 270 8.91 -5.10 -19.14
C GLU A 270 7.45 -4.64 -19.15
N VAL A 271 7.11 -3.74 -20.07
CA VAL A 271 5.75 -3.21 -20.19
C VAL A 271 5.16 -3.72 -21.50
N ASP A 272 3.94 -4.27 -21.43
CA ASP A 272 3.16 -4.71 -22.59
C ASP A 272 3.92 -5.74 -23.48
N GLU A 273 4.61 -6.72 -22.90
CA GLU A 273 5.40 -7.69 -23.67
C GLU A 273 4.57 -8.86 -24.24
N GLY A 274 5.04 -9.41 -25.35
CA GLY A 274 4.36 -10.52 -26.05
C GLY A 274 3.31 -10.09 -27.07
N GLU A 275 2.38 -11.00 -27.38
CA GLU A 275 1.32 -10.80 -28.37
C GLU A 275 0.00 -10.47 -27.65
N LEU A 276 -0.13 -9.22 -27.22
CA LEU A 276 -1.27 -8.72 -26.43
C LEU A 276 -2.45 -8.24 -27.27
N CYS A 277 -2.27 -8.21 -28.60
CA CYS A 277 -3.23 -7.67 -29.55
C CYS A 277 -3.66 -8.71 -30.58
N GLY A 278 -4.81 -8.50 -31.22
CA GLY A 278 -5.30 -9.37 -32.29
C GLY A 278 -4.43 -9.34 -33.55
N GLU A 279 -4.68 -10.25 -34.49
CA GLU A 279 -3.88 -10.41 -35.72
C GLU A 279 -3.65 -9.09 -36.47
N GLY A 280 -2.40 -8.80 -36.83
CA GLY A 280 -2.01 -7.61 -37.58
C GLY A 280 -1.86 -6.34 -36.73
N LEU A 281 -2.10 -6.43 -35.42
CA LEU A 281 -1.88 -5.36 -34.45
C LEU A 281 -0.63 -5.66 -33.59
N VAL A 282 0.03 -4.60 -33.13
CA VAL A 282 1.14 -4.64 -32.18
C VAL A 282 0.77 -3.69 -31.05
N CYS A 283 1.08 -4.07 -29.81
CA CYS A 283 0.91 -3.14 -28.70
C CYS A 283 1.95 -2.02 -28.80
N ASP A 284 1.50 -0.78 -28.82
CA ASP A 284 2.34 0.43 -28.80
C ASP A 284 1.82 1.34 -27.70
N ARG A 285 2.59 1.48 -26.61
CA ARG A 285 2.28 2.39 -25.48
C ARG A 285 0.85 2.17 -24.96
N GLY A 286 0.49 0.92 -24.67
CA GLY A 286 -0.84 0.56 -24.16
C GLY A 286 -1.99 0.61 -25.17
N VAL A 287 -1.69 0.74 -26.47
CA VAL A 287 -2.72 0.75 -27.51
C VAL A 287 -2.37 -0.22 -28.63
N CYS A 288 -3.30 -1.12 -28.94
CA CYS A 288 -3.16 -2.01 -30.08
C CYS A 288 -3.23 -1.24 -31.41
N ARG A 289 -2.11 -1.19 -32.13
CA ARG A 289 -1.96 -0.43 -33.38
C ARG A 289 -1.62 -1.32 -34.58
N PRO A 290 -2.04 -0.95 -35.80
CA PRO A 290 -1.67 -1.70 -36.99
C PRO A 290 -0.17 -1.79 -37.20
N SER A 291 0.33 -2.99 -37.48
CA SER A 291 1.76 -3.22 -37.70
C SER A 291 2.25 -2.55 -38.99
N CYS A 292 3.42 -1.90 -38.93
CA CYS A 292 4.06 -1.32 -40.12
C CYS A 292 4.71 -2.36 -41.05
N SER A 293 4.85 -3.61 -40.60
CA SER A 293 5.50 -4.69 -41.35
C SER A 293 4.69 -5.20 -42.54
N GLY A 294 3.37 -5.02 -42.52
CA GLY A 294 2.46 -5.47 -43.60
C GLY A 294 2.49 -4.60 -44.86
N GLY A 295 3.16 -3.44 -44.83
CA GLY A 295 3.27 -2.51 -45.95
C GLY A 295 1.99 -1.71 -46.28
N GLU A 296 0.83 -2.12 -45.75
CA GLU A 296 -0.44 -1.38 -45.77
C GLU A 296 -0.36 -0.12 -44.90
N PHE A 297 0.21 -0.24 -43.71
CA PHE A 297 0.46 0.87 -42.79
C PHE A 297 1.94 1.25 -42.86
N LYS A 298 2.25 2.48 -43.28
CA LYS A 298 3.62 2.99 -43.38
C LYS A 298 3.85 4.05 -42.33
N CYS A 299 5.04 4.02 -41.74
CA CYS A 299 5.46 5.05 -40.79
C CYS A 299 5.50 6.43 -41.43
N ALA A 300 5.12 7.44 -40.65
CA ALA A 300 5.20 8.83 -41.06
C ALA A 300 6.65 9.28 -41.32
N ALA A 301 6.83 10.40 -42.00
CA ALA A 301 8.16 10.97 -42.22
C ALA A 301 8.84 11.26 -40.86
N GLY A 302 10.10 10.84 -40.72
CA GLY A 302 10.84 10.91 -39.46
C GLY A 302 10.80 9.62 -38.63
N PHE A 303 9.99 8.63 -39.02
CA PHE A 303 9.90 7.34 -38.34
C PHE A 303 10.27 6.20 -39.29
N GLN A 304 10.92 5.17 -38.77
CA GLN A 304 11.28 3.96 -39.51
C GLN A 304 10.60 2.74 -38.87
N CYS A 305 10.17 1.79 -39.71
CA CYS A 305 9.59 0.56 -39.23
C CYS A 305 10.68 -0.35 -38.65
N GLU A 306 10.59 -0.64 -37.36
CA GLU A 306 11.47 -1.57 -36.63
C GLU A 306 10.59 -2.52 -35.81
N ASN A 307 10.74 -3.83 -36.03
CA ASN A 307 9.95 -4.87 -35.34
C ASN A 307 8.43 -4.69 -35.39
N GLY A 308 7.89 -4.04 -36.42
CA GLY A 308 6.45 -3.81 -36.58
C GLY A 308 5.92 -2.54 -35.93
N LEU A 309 6.77 -1.77 -35.25
CA LEU A 309 6.49 -0.46 -34.67
C LEU A 309 7.17 0.66 -35.47
N CYS A 310 6.57 1.85 -35.45
CA CYS A 310 7.15 3.04 -36.04
C CYS A 310 8.00 3.78 -35.00
N VAL A 311 9.31 3.56 -35.03
CA VAL A 311 10.26 4.18 -34.11
C VAL A 311 10.86 5.44 -34.72
N ASP A 312 11.23 6.42 -33.89
CA ASP A 312 11.95 7.61 -34.34
C ASP A 312 13.23 7.19 -35.08
N THR A 313 13.49 7.78 -36.24
CA THR A 313 14.69 7.43 -37.04
C THR A 313 15.98 7.63 -36.24
N ASP A 314 16.02 8.59 -35.32
CA ASP A 314 17.17 8.84 -34.44
C ASP A 314 17.33 7.77 -33.36
N CYS A 315 16.30 6.96 -33.10
CA CYS A 315 16.31 5.86 -32.13
C CYS A 315 16.52 4.48 -32.76
N VAL A 316 16.52 4.36 -34.10
CA VAL A 316 16.76 3.09 -34.79
C VAL A 316 18.16 2.56 -34.44
N GLY A 317 18.21 1.35 -33.88
CA GLY A 317 19.46 0.72 -33.44
C GLY A 317 20.10 1.34 -32.20
N VAL A 318 19.41 2.25 -31.50
CA VAL A 318 19.80 2.74 -30.18
C VAL A 318 19.32 1.75 -29.14
N SER A 319 20.25 1.22 -28.34
CA SER A 319 19.95 0.40 -27.17
C SER A 319 20.18 1.23 -25.93
N CYS A 320 19.15 1.39 -25.11
CA CYS A 320 19.25 2.06 -23.81
C CYS A 320 19.51 1.04 -22.69
N ASP A 321 20.01 1.53 -21.56
CA ASP A 321 20.16 0.69 -20.36
C ASP A 321 18.77 0.33 -19.79
N ALA A 322 18.71 -0.68 -18.91
CA ALA A 322 17.45 -1.10 -18.29
C ALA A 322 16.73 0.08 -17.62
N GLY A 323 15.42 0.19 -17.85
CA GLY A 323 14.59 1.27 -17.32
C GLY A 323 14.71 2.61 -18.07
N GLN A 324 15.29 2.64 -19.28
CA GLN A 324 15.38 3.83 -20.12
C GLN A 324 14.67 3.64 -21.47
N VAL A 325 14.10 4.73 -21.99
CA VAL A 325 13.51 4.77 -23.34
C VAL A 325 14.27 5.77 -24.21
N CYS A 326 14.46 5.43 -25.49
CA CYS A 326 15.04 6.35 -26.45
C CYS A 326 14.00 7.38 -26.88
N VAL A 327 14.29 8.65 -26.68
CA VAL A 327 13.50 9.77 -27.20
C VAL A 327 14.43 10.72 -27.94
N ARG A 328 14.19 10.93 -29.24
CA ARG A 328 15.00 11.82 -30.11
C ARG A 328 16.50 11.47 -30.06
N GLY A 329 16.81 10.17 -30.11
CA GLY A 329 18.19 9.65 -30.07
C GLY A 329 18.89 9.73 -28.72
N GLN A 330 18.19 10.08 -27.64
CA GLN A 330 18.74 10.11 -26.28
C GLN A 330 18.02 9.11 -25.37
N CYS A 331 18.78 8.29 -24.66
CA CYS A 331 18.27 7.43 -23.61
C CYS A 331 18.01 8.26 -22.35
N ARG A 332 16.76 8.25 -21.88
CA ARG A 332 16.33 8.98 -20.70
C ARG A 332 15.37 8.12 -19.87
N ALA A 333 15.17 8.47 -18.60
CA ALA A 333 14.17 7.78 -17.82
C ALA A 333 12.78 8.08 -18.42
N PRO A 334 11.88 7.09 -18.51
CA PRO A 334 10.57 7.27 -19.14
C PRO A 334 9.72 8.40 -18.53
N CYS A 335 9.95 8.72 -17.25
CA CYS A 335 9.26 9.79 -16.53
C CYS A 335 10.00 11.13 -16.49
N ASP A 336 11.13 11.27 -17.19
CA ASP A 336 11.83 12.55 -17.31
C ASP A 336 10.94 13.56 -18.06
N ASP A 337 10.73 14.73 -17.46
CA ASP A 337 9.88 15.83 -17.92
C ASP A 337 8.37 15.50 -18.02
N VAL A 338 7.91 14.38 -17.44
CA VAL A 338 6.49 14.04 -17.38
C VAL A 338 5.86 14.63 -16.13
N ALA A 339 4.85 15.47 -16.31
CA ALA A 339 3.99 15.96 -15.24
C ALA A 339 2.59 15.41 -15.49
N CYS A 340 2.20 14.39 -14.72
CA CYS A 340 0.91 13.75 -14.94
C CYS A 340 -0.25 14.66 -14.55
N PRO A 341 -1.43 14.43 -15.15
CA PRO A 341 -2.68 15.11 -14.75
C PRO A 341 -2.95 14.93 -13.25
N HIS A 342 -3.81 15.80 -12.71
CA HIS A 342 -4.16 15.74 -11.29
C HIS A 342 -4.63 14.34 -10.87
N GLY A 343 -4.05 13.80 -9.78
CA GLY A 343 -4.40 12.48 -9.25
C GLY A 343 -3.72 11.29 -9.95
N GLN A 344 -2.71 11.54 -10.79
CA GLN A 344 -1.92 10.48 -11.43
C GLN A 344 -0.44 10.59 -11.08
N LEU A 345 0.26 9.46 -11.08
CA LEU A 345 1.71 9.37 -10.89
C LEU A 345 2.37 8.84 -12.15
N CYS A 346 3.54 9.39 -12.51
CA CYS A 346 4.35 8.80 -13.57
C CYS A 346 5.14 7.60 -13.04
N ARG A 347 4.95 6.42 -13.63
CA ARG A 347 5.80 5.24 -13.41
C ARG A 347 6.06 4.57 -14.75
N GLN A 348 7.34 4.25 -15.03
CA GLN A 348 7.79 3.65 -16.30
C GLN A 348 7.33 4.39 -17.59
N GLY A 349 6.97 5.68 -17.50
CA GLY A 349 6.68 6.53 -18.66
C GLY A 349 5.20 6.61 -19.05
N ALA A 350 4.34 6.04 -18.20
CA ALA A 350 2.90 6.22 -18.25
C ALA A 350 2.43 7.03 -17.05
N CYS A 351 1.35 7.79 -17.23
CA CYS A 351 0.62 8.41 -16.13
C CYS A 351 -0.46 7.45 -15.68
N LEU A 352 -0.30 6.92 -14.47
CA LEU A 352 -1.16 5.89 -13.89
C LEU A 352 -1.97 6.49 -12.75
N ASP A 353 -3.23 6.10 -12.63
CA ASP A 353 -4.03 6.37 -11.44
C ASP A 353 -3.60 5.39 -10.33
N PRO A 354 -2.94 5.84 -9.26
CA PRO A 354 -2.48 4.97 -8.18
C PRO A 354 -3.62 4.30 -7.41
N CYS A 355 -4.85 4.78 -7.60
CA CYS A 355 -6.07 4.29 -6.99
C CYS A 355 -6.91 3.42 -7.94
N GLU A 356 -6.47 3.23 -9.19
CA GLU A 356 -7.05 2.19 -10.03
C GLU A 356 -6.84 0.83 -9.35
N GLY A 357 -7.89 0.00 -9.31
CA GLY A 357 -7.89 -1.30 -8.62
C GLY A 357 -7.86 -1.27 -7.09
N VAL A 358 -7.50 -0.15 -6.47
CA VAL A 358 -7.44 -0.01 -5.00
C VAL A 358 -8.84 0.06 -4.39
N THR A 359 -9.17 -0.93 -3.56
CA THR A 359 -10.40 -0.92 -2.75
C THR A 359 -10.08 -0.58 -1.31
N CYS A 360 -10.61 0.54 -0.83
CA CYS A 360 -10.46 0.95 0.56
C CYS A 360 -11.66 0.53 1.43
N GLU A 361 -11.38 0.25 2.70
CA GLU A 361 -12.41 0.02 3.71
C GLU A 361 -13.36 1.22 3.87
N SER A 362 -14.51 1.00 4.50
CA SER A 362 -15.59 1.99 4.57
C SER A 362 -15.20 3.34 5.20
N ASP A 363 -14.19 3.36 6.07
CA ASP A 363 -13.69 4.56 6.75
C ASP A 363 -12.50 5.23 6.04
N TYR A 364 -12.15 4.71 4.87
CA TYR A 364 -10.98 5.11 4.09
C TYR A 364 -11.36 5.58 2.70
N TYR A 365 -10.50 6.41 2.14
CA TYR A 365 -10.49 6.71 0.71
C TYR A 365 -9.08 6.46 0.19
N CYS A 366 -8.97 6.17 -1.10
CA CYS A 366 -7.66 6.07 -1.73
C CYS A 366 -7.16 7.49 -2.01
N GLU A 367 -6.02 7.87 -1.43
CA GLU A 367 -5.37 9.14 -1.70
C GLU A 367 -4.82 9.13 -3.12
N PRO A 368 -5.39 9.91 -4.07
CA PRO A 368 -5.10 9.81 -5.49
C PRO A 368 -3.65 10.13 -5.85
N THR A 369 -2.92 10.86 -5.00
CA THR A 369 -1.51 11.15 -5.25
C THR A 369 -0.56 10.07 -4.74
N LEU A 370 -1.04 9.17 -3.87
CA LEU A 370 -0.21 8.19 -3.16
C LEU A 370 -0.63 6.74 -3.42
N GLY A 371 -1.86 6.51 -3.88
CA GLY A 371 -2.40 5.16 -4.12
C GLY A 371 -2.65 4.36 -2.85
N VAL A 372 -2.86 5.04 -1.72
CA VAL A 372 -3.06 4.37 -0.43
C VAL A 372 -4.35 4.73 0.25
N CYS A 373 -4.90 3.75 0.96
CA CYS A 373 -6.06 3.95 1.80
C CYS A 373 -5.69 4.75 3.05
N VAL A 374 -6.05 6.03 3.03
CA VAL A 374 -5.91 6.96 4.17
C VAL A 374 -7.27 7.22 4.81
N LEU A 375 -7.27 7.47 6.12
CA LEU A 375 -8.49 7.73 6.88
C LEU A 375 -9.21 8.94 6.28
N LYS A 376 -10.53 8.84 6.17
CA LYS A 376 -11.35 9.98 5.74
C LYS A 376 -11.15 11.16 6.69
N CYS A 377 -11.13 12.36 6.14
CA CYS A 377 -10.94 13.60 6.89
C CYS A 377 -12.01 13.83 7.97
N GLY A 378 -13.19 13.21 7.82
CA GLY A 378 -14.23 13.23 8.85
C GLY A 378 -13.78 12.60 10.17
N CYS A 379 -12.71 11.81 10.14
CA CYS A 379 -12.19 11.07 11.29
C CYS A 379 -10.90 11.67 11.84
N THR A 380 -10.01 12.15 10.97
CA THR A 380 -8.72 12.75 11.38
C THR A 380 -8.81 14.25 11.61
N GLY A 381 -9.82 14.91 11.06
CA GLY A 381 -9.73 16.34 10.78
C GLY A 381 -8.68 16.62 9.70
N CYS A 382 -8.47 17.90 9.42
CA CYS A 382 -7.48 18.37 8.47
C CYS A 382 -6.53 19.37 9.13
N ASP A 383 -5.30 19.42 8.63
CA ASP A 383 -4.31 20.41 9.05
C ASP A 383 -4.77 21.84 8.73
N SER A 384 -4.15 22.83 9.37
CA SER A 384 -4.47 24.24 9.15
C SER A 384 -4.32 24.63 7.66
N GLY A 385 -5.33 25.29 7.10
CA GLY A 385 -5.39 25.64 5.67
C GLY A 385 -6.12 24.60 4.81
N PHE A 386 -6.56 23.50 5.41
CA PHE A 386 -7.37 22.47 4.77
C PHE A 386 -8.69 22.26 5.52
N GLU A 387 -9.71 21.84 4.80
CA GLU A 387 -11.00 21.46 5.35
C GLU A 387 -11.46 20.11 4.76
N CYS A 388 -12.37 19.45 5.46
CA CYS A 388 -12.83 18.14 5.03
C CYS A 388 -13.81 18.26 3.87
N GLY A 389 -13.47 17.69 2.72
CA GLY A 389 -14.34 17.64 1.55
C GLY A 389 -15.55 16.75 1.82
N SER A 390 -16.76 17.30 1.76
CA SER A 390 -18.00 16.56 2.00
C SER A 390 -18.25 15.48 0.94
N ALA A 391 -17.78 15.71 -0.29
CA ALA A 391 -17.87 14.78 -1.40
C ALA A 391 -16.64 13.86 -1.54
N SER A 392 -15.43 14.39 -1.42
CA SER A 392 -14.18 13.63 -1.58
C SER A 392 -13.81 12.81 -0.35
N LEU A 393 -14.32 13.21 0.83
CA LEU A 393 -13.92 12.66 2.14
C LEU A 393 -12.41 12.82 2.41
N ALA A 394 -11.75 13.69 1.65
CA ALA A 394 -10.33 14.03 1.68
C ALA A 394 -10.12 15.43 2.26
N CYS A 395 -8.91 15.70 2.76
CA CYS A 395 -8.52 17.05 3.13
C CYS A 395 -8.27 17.88 1.87
N VAL A 396 -9.13 18.85 1.62
CA VAL A 396 -9.06 19.75 0.47
C VAL A 396 -8.67 21.15 0.94
N THR A 397 -8.11 21.97 0.05
CA THR A 397 -7.75 23.35 0.40
C THR A 397 -8.99 24.12 0.89
N GLU A 398 -8.81 25.04 1.84
CA GLU A 398 -9.90 25.93 2.29
C GLU A 398 -10.68 26.54 1.11
N GLY A 399 -12.01 26.50 1.22
CA GLY A 399 -12.95 26.91 0.18
C GLY A 399 -13.42 25.77 -0.73
N CYS A 400 -12.81 24.58 -0.67
CA CYS A 400 -13.18 23.41 -1.47
C CYS A 400 -14.06 22.38 -0.73
N GLY A 401 -14.31 22.55 0.56
CA GLY A 401 -14.98 21.55 1.40
C GLY A 401 -16.36 21.13 0.86
N GLU A 402 -17.13 22.08 0.33
CA GLU A 402 -18.46 21.84 -0.23
C GLU A 402 -18.51 21.99 -1.75
N VAL A 403 -17.35 22.08 -2.41
CA VAL A 403 -17.26 22.30 -3.86
C VAL A 403 -17.24 20.96 -4.58
N THR A 404 -18.33 20.65 -5.27
CA THR A 404 -18.35 19.55 -6.24
C THR A 404 -17.97 20.07 -7.61
N CYS A 405 -16.82 19.62 -8.11
CA CYS A 405 -16.36 19.92 -9.46
C CYS A 405 -16.95 18.95 -10.49
N ALA A 406 -16.99 19.39 -11.76
CA ALA A 406 -17.42 18.52 -12.85
C ALA A 406 -16.37 17.41 -13.07
N PRO A 407 -16.71 16.31 -13.76
CA PRO A 407 -15.71 15.32 -14.16
C PRO A 407 -14.52 15.99 -14.86
N ASN A 408 -13.31 15.48 -14.60
CA ASN A 408 -12.03 15.96 -15.16
C ASN A 408 -11.62 17.36 -14.68
N THR A 409 -12.13 17.77 -13.51
CA THR A 409 -11.73 19.02 -12.85
C THR A 409 -11.61 18.80 -11.34
N HIS A 410 -10.65 19.49 -10.71
CA HIS A 410 -10.45 19.46 -9.26
C HIS A 410 -10.57 20.85 -8.66
N CYS A 411 -10.86 20.93 -7.37
CA CYS A 411 -11.00 22.22 -6.69
C CYS A 411 -9.65 22.73 -6.19
N VAL A 412 -9.33 23.97 -6.51
CA VAL A 412 -8.21 24.73 -5.95
C VAL A 412 -8.76 26.04 -5.38
N SER A 413 -8.69 26.20 -4.05
CA SER A 413 -9.13 27.43 -3.36
C SER A 413 -10.56 27.88 -3.72
N GLY A 414 -11.50 26.93 -3.82
CA GLY A 414 -12.90 27.18 -4.13
C GLY A 414 -13.25 27.36 -5.61
N THR A 415 -12.28 27.18 -6.52
CA THR A 415 -12.51 27.22 -7.97
C THR A 415 -12.16 25.87 -8.59
N CYS A 416 -13.04 25.34 -9.45
CA CYS A 416 -12.73 24.14 -10.21
C CYS A 416 -11.80 24.48 -11.37
N VAL A 417 -10.64 23.82 -11.40
CA VAL A 417 -9.62 23.92 -12.44
C VAL A 417 -9.55 22.60 -13.21
N ASP A 418 -9.07 22.66 -14.46
CA ASP A 418 -8.98 21.48 -15.32
C ASP A 418 -7.87 20.54 -14.83
N ASP A 419 -8.13 19.22 -14.80
CA ASP A 419 -7.13 18.24 -14.35
C ASP A 419 -5.89 18.18 -15.26
N CYS A 420 -6.00 18.69 -16.49
CA CYS A 420 -4.89 18.88 -17.41
C CYS A 420 -4.12 20.18 -17.21
N GLU A 421 -4.54 21.06 -16.29
CA GLU A 421 -3.84 22.32 -16.05
C GLU A 421 -2.44 22.05 -15.47
N GLY A 422 -1.41 22.35 -16.27
CA GLY A 422 0.00 22.11 -15.91
C GLY A 422 0.52 20.71 -16.26
N ALA A 423 -0.33 19.82 -16.80
CA ALA A 423 0.08 18.49 -17.23
C ALA A 423 1.00 18.53 -18.45
N SER A 424 2.07 17.74 -18.41
CA SER A 424 3.01 17.46 -19.51
C SER A 424 3.08 15.96 -19.71
N CYS A 425 2.23 15.45 -20.60
CA CYS A 425 2.11 14.03 -20.86
C CYS A 425 3.35 13.42 -21.55
N PRO A 426 3.51 12.09 -21.48
CA PRO A 426 4.54 11.37 -22.21
C PRO A 426 4.57 11.68 -23.71
N VAL A 427 5.68 11.33 -24.36
CA VAL A 427 5.90 11.65 -25.79
C VAL A 427 4.80 11.04 -26.66
N GLY A 428 4.25 11.86 -27.56
CA GLY A 428 3.17 11.44 -28.46
C GLY A 428 1.78 11.45 -27.82
N GLN A 429 1.66 11.94 -26.58
CA GLN A 429 0.39 12.10 -25.89
C GLN A 429 0.11 13.57 -25.57
N LYS A 430 -1.17 13.89 -25.40
CA LYS A 430 -1.69 15.16 -24.88
C LYS A 430 -2.56 14.85 -23.67
N CYS A 431 -2.69 15.81 -22.76
CA CYS A 431 -3.71 15.67 -21.74
C CYS A 431 -5.08 16.02 -22.33
N GLU A 432 -6.04 15.10 -22.17
CA GLU A 432 -7.43 15.30 -22.54
C GLU A 432 -8.31 14.66 -21.46
N ALA A 433 -9.30 15.40 -20.97
CA ALA A 433 -10.25 14.90 -19.97
C ALA A 433 -9.57 14.31 -18.72
N GLY A 434 -8.50 14.96 -18.23
CA GLY A 434 -7.79 14.54 -17.02
C GLY A 434 -6.88 13.32 -17.18
N SER A 435 -6.67 12.83 -18.41
CA SER A 435 -5.79 11.70 -18.67
C SER A 435 -4.86 11.99 -19.85
N CYS A 436 -3.68 11.37 -19.83
CA CYS A 436 -2.81 11.38 -20.99
C CYS A 436 -3.33 10.42 -22.05
N VAL A 437 -3.74 10.97 -23.19
CA VAL A 437 -4.22 10.22 -24.36
C VAL A 437 -3.32 10.49 -25.54
N ASP A 438 -3.32 9.63 -26.54
CA ASP A 438 -2.53 9.88 -27.74
C ASP A 438 -2.90 11.19 -28.44
N ASP A 439 -1.87 11.95 -28.81
CA ASP A 439 -2.04 13.15 -29.59
C ASP A 439 -2.01 12.80 -31.08
N GLU A 440 -3.20 12.71 -31.65
CA GLU A 440 -3.47 12.55 -33.07
C GLU A 440 -2.73 13.55 -33.97
N ASN A 441 -2.45 14.74 -33.42
CA ASN A 441 -1.78 15.85 -34.09
C ASN A 441 -0.32 16.01 -33.67
N ALA A 442 0.23 15.12 -32.84
CA ALA A 442 1.68 15.02 -32.58
C ALA A 442 2.41 14.47 -33.80
N THR A 443 2.20 15.12 -34.94
CA THR A 443 3.20 15.24 -35.98
C THR A 443 4.44 15.85 -35.34
N GLY A 444 5.50 15.05 -35.25
CA GLY A 444 6.85 15.56 -35.06
C GLY A 444 7.04 16.80 -35.93
N GLY A 445 7.56 17.86 -35.31
CA GLY A 445 7.53 19.21 -35.86
C GLY A 445 7.94 19.33 -37.33
N THR A 446 7.10 20.05 -38.06
CA THR A 446 7.38 20.85 -39.25
C THR A 446 7.78 20.14 -40.55
N GLY A 447 6.82 20.12 -41.49
CA GLY A 447 7.08 20.56 -42.86
C GLY A 447 6.59 19.64 -43.97
N GLY A 448 5.59 20.11 -44.72
CA GLY A 448 5.40 19.75 -46.13
C GLY A 448 4.06 19.13 -46.46
N GLY A 449 3.16 19.94 -47.00
CA GLY A 449 1.88 19.50 -47.54
C GLY A 449 2.05 18.43 -48.63
N GLY A 450 1.32 17.34 -48.45
CA GLY A 450 1.14 16.28 -49.43
C GLY A 450 -0.17 15.58 -49.12
N THR A 451 -1.19 15.84 -49.94
CA THR A 451 -2.47 15.15 -49.90
C THR A 451 -2.28 13.65 -50.09
N GLY A 452 -2.59 12.84 -49.07
CA GLY A 452 -2.69 11.40 -49.20
C GLY A 452 -2.76 10.67 -47.86
N GLY A 453 -3.96 10.19 -47.50
CA GLY A 453 -4.17 9.15 -46.50
C GLY A 453 -4.29 9.65 -45.06
N SER A 454 -5.53 10.05 -44.72
CA SER A 454 -6.04 10.25 -43.37
C SER A 454 -5.55 9.19 -42.37
N ILE A 455 -4.84 9.65 -41.32
CA ILE A 455 -4.82 8.99 -40.01
C ILE A 455 -6.24 9.18 -39.45
N GLY A 456 -7.08 8.16 -39.60
CA GLY A 456 -8.39 8.10 -38.99
C GLY A 456 -8.23 7.51 -37.61
N ILE A 457 -8.41 8.34 -36.59
CA ILE A 457 -8.56 7.94 -35.21
C ILE A 457 -10.04 8.21 -34.91
N GLY A 458 -10.72 7.19 -34.43
CA GLY A 458 -12.18 7.14 -34.37
C GLY A 458 -12.75 6.02 -35.24
N GLY A 459 -12.84 4.84 -34.64
CA GLY A 459 -13.56 3.72 -35.22
C GLY A 459 -13.40 2.47 -34.36
N ASN A 460 -14.32 2.31 -33.40
CA ASN A 460 -14.57 1.04 -32.74
C ASN A 460 -14.65 -0.07 -33.81
N ILE A 461 -13.64 -0.93 -33.90
CA ILE A 461 -13.79 -2.20 -34.62
C ILE A 461 -14.56 -3.11 -33.68
N GLY A 462 -15.88 -3.06 -33.84
CA GLY A 462 -16.82 -3.91 -33.13
C GLY A 462 -16.49 -5.37 -33.37
N ILE A 463 -16.11 -6.04 -32.29
CA ILE A 463 -16.10 -7.50 -32.21
C ILE A 463 -17.57 -7.93 -32.17
N GLY A 464 -18.01 -8.66 -33.18
CA GLY A 464 -19.39 -9.12 -33.30
C GLY A 464 -19.78 -10.08 -32.17
N GLY A 465 -20.84 -9.73 -31.45
CA GLY A 465 -21.50 -10.56 -30.44
C GLY A 465 -23.01 -10.30 -30.38
N VAL A 466 -23.77 -11.11 -31.12
CA VAL A 466 -25.17 -11.54 -30.89
C VAL A 466 -26.20 -10.60 -30.20
N GLY A 467 -27.14 -10.11 -31.02
CA GLY A 467 -28.60 -10.26 -30.78
C GLY A 467 -29.29 -9.41 -29.70
N GLY A 468 -29.97 -8.33 -30.13
CA GLY A 468 -30.97 -7.65 -29.30
C GLY A 468 -31.70 -6.53 -30.04
N THR A 469 -32.97 -6.73 -30.36
CA THR A 469 -33.86 -5.80 -31.06
C THR A 469 -34.26 -4.58 -30.21
N GLY A 470 -34.36 -3.38 -30.80
CA GLY A 470 -35.29 -2.35 -30.33
C GLY A 470 -34.96 -0.88 -30.61
N GLY A 471 -35.75 -0.26 -31.51
CA GLY A 471 -36.39 1.04 -31.24
C GLY A 471 -35.63 2.34 -31.55
N SER A 472 -35.86 2.87 -32.76
CA SER A 472 -35.59 4.27 -33.13
C SER A 472 -36.38 5.26 -32.26
N SER A 473 -35.82 6.45 -32.01
CA SER A 473 -36.56 7.74 -31.99
C SER A 473 -35.59 8.93 -32.03
N ALA A 474 -35.86 9.84 -32.96
CA ALA A 474 -35.14 11.09 -33.21
C ALA A 474 -35.89 12.29 -32.61
N SER A 475 -35.14 13.32 -32.20
CA SER A 475 -35.50 14.76 -32.11
C SER A 475 -34.30 15.47 -31.45
N GLY A 476 -33.78 16.64 -31.83
CA GLY A 476 -34.24 17.74 -32.68
C GLY A 476 -34.28 19.05 -31.86
N GLY A 477 -33.39 20.02 -32.15
CA GLY A 477 -33.46 21.43 -31.65
C GLY A 477 -32.10 22.01 -31.21
N THR A 478 -31.36 22.74 -32.06
CA THR A 478 -31.38 24.20 -32.35
C THR A 478 -30.61 25.12 -31.37
N ALA A 479 -29.47 25.62 -31.90
CA ALA A 479 -28.82 26.93 -31.79
C ALA A 479 -29.18 27.95 -30.69
N GLY A 480 -28.14 28.52 -30.08
CA GLY A 480 -28.14 29.81 -29.39
C GLY A 480 -26.75 30.46 -29.45
N SER A 481 -26.70 31.72 -29.91
CA SER A 481 -25.49 32.53 -30.12
C SER A 481 -25.46 33.73 -29.16
N GLY A 482 -24.25 34.18 -28.77
CA GLY A 482 -23.98 35.49 -28.14
C GLY A 482 -22.76 35.38 -27.20
N GLY A 483 -21.58 35.94 -27.52
CA GLY A 483 -21.16 37.34 -27.27
C GLY A 483 -20.52 37.43 -25.87
N ALA A 484 -19.36 38.03 -25.58
CA ALA A 484 -18.59 39.08 -26.22
C ALA A 484 -17.12 39.11 -25.71
N ALA A 485 -16.27 39.84 -26.44
CA ALA A 485 -14.86 40.08 -26.17
C ALA A 485 -14.60 41.05 -24.98
N GLY A 486 -13.41 40.91 -24.37
CA GLY A 486 -12.80 41.91 -23.50
C GLY A 486 -11.27 41.76 -23.49
N SER A 487 -10.55 42.80 -23.87
CA SER A 487 -9.09 42.84 -24.08
C SER A 487 -8.38 43.66 -22.98
N GLY A 488 -7.32 43.08 -22.38
CA GLY A 488 -6.09 43.72 -21.85
C GLY A 488 -6.18 44.67 -20.64
N PRO A 489 -5.04 45.06 -20.00
CA PRO A 489 -3.63 44.84 -20.40
C PRO A 489 -2.72 44.21 -19.32
N GLY A 490 -1.57 43.65 -19.72
CA GLY A 490 -0.52 43.17 -18.80
C GLY A 490 0.49 44.26 -18.40
N ILE A 491 1.24 44.07 -17.31
CA ILE A 491 2.72 44.17 -17.14
C ILE A 491 3.11 43.73 -15.71
N GLY A 492 4.19 42.96 -15.52
CA GLY A 492 4.89 42.87 -14.22
C GLY A 492 5.67 41.59 -13.93
N ARG A 493 6.97 41.59 -14.23
CA ARG A 493 7.94 40.55 -13.83
C ARG A 493 8.16 40.51 -12.32
N GLY A 494 8.28 39.29 -11.79
CA GLY A 494 9.33 38.88 -10.86
C GLY A 494 8.99 38.91 -9.36
N GLN A 495 8.85 37.72 -8.76
CA GLN A 495 9.73 37.32 -7.66
C GLN A 495 9.63 35.81 -7.47
N GLN A 496 10.76 35.12 -7.62
CA GLN A 496 10.95 33.74 -7.18
C GLN A 496 10.83 33.73 -5.65
N THR A 497 9.90 32.94 -5.13
CA THR A 497 9.98 32.42 -3.76
C THR A 497 10.24 30.93 -3.89
N GLU A 498 11.46 30.55 -3.53
CA GLU A 498 11.87 29.17 -3.36
C GLU A 498 10.98 28.51 -2.30
N ALA A 499 10.00 27.74 -2.74
CA ALA A 499 9.43 26.68 -1.91
C ALA A 499 10.31 25.45 -2.12
N SER A 500 10.96 25.01 -1.04
CA SER A 500 11.67 23.74 -0.97
C SER A 500 10.70 22.60 -1.30
N GLY A 501 10.64 22.22 -2.58
CA GLY A 501 10.03 20.97 -2.99
C GLY A 501 10.88 19.82 -2.46
N CYS A 502 10.25 18.90 -1.73
CA CYS A 502 10.81 17.60 -1.41
C CYS A 502 11.05 16.84 -2.73
N GLY A 503 12.26 16.98 -3.28
CA GLY A 503 12.73 16.10 -4.34
C GLY A 503 13.05 14.74 -3.73
N CYS A 504 12.27 13.72 -4.07
CA CYS A 504 12.66 12.34 -3.86
C CYS A 504 13.89 12.05 -4.72
N GLN A 505 15.08 12.22 -4.12
CA GLN A 505 16.31 11.68 -4.69
C GLN A 505 16.32 10.17 -4.46
N VAL A 506 16.33 9.41 -5.56
CA VAL A 506 16.70 8.00 -5.56
C VAL A 506 18.14 7.89 -5.04
N PRO A 507 18.45 7.05 -4.03
CA PRO A 507 19.83 6.79 -3.65
C PRO A 507 20.52 6.05 -4.80
N GLY A 508 21.28 6.80 -5.61
CA GLY A 508 22.17 6.23 -6.60
C GLY A 508 23.29 5.45 -5.91
N ASP A 509 23.36 4.16 -6.20
CA ASP A 509 24.45 3.27 -5.82
C ASP A 509 25.81 3.86 -6.23
N THR A 510 26.57 4.35 -5.26
CA THR A 510 27.99 4.63 -5.42
C THR A 510 28.79 4.06 -4.26
N ALA A 511 29.01 2.74 -4.30
CA ALA A 511 30.10 2.13 -3.54
C ALA A 511 31.42 2.32 -4.31
N PRO A 512 32.42 3.08 -3.81
CA PRO A 512 33.72 3.11 -4.43
C PRO A 512 34.52 1.87 -4.03
N ARG A 513 34.70 0.94 -4.97
CA ARG A 513 35.74 -0.09 -4.89
C ARG A 513 37.11 0.54 -5.13
N GLN A 514 37.94 0.65 -4.09
CA GLN A 514 39.40 0.73 -4.23
C GLN A 514 40.15 -0.26 -3.31
N TRP A 515 40.45 -1.44 -3.88
CA TRP A 515 41.73 -2.17 -3.91
C TRP A 515 42.42 -2.59 -2.59
N ALA A 516 42.40 -3.91 -2.38
CA ALA A 516 43.50 -4.82 -2.01
C ALA A 516 44.52 -4.41 -0.91
N TRP A 517 44.73 -5.28 0.09
CA TRP A 517 45.90 -6.17 0.22
C TRP A 517 45.94 -6.87 1.60
N LEU A 518 46.51 -8.09 1.59
CA LEU A 518 47.03 -8.89 2.72
C LEU A 518 46.08 -9.87 3.44
N ALA A 519 45.93 -11.04 2.83
CA ALA A 519 46.04 -12.30 3.57
C ALA A 519 47.52 -12.62 3.82
N LEU A 520 47.89 -13.07 5.04
CA LEU A 520 48.79 -14.21 5.28
C LEU A 520 49.03 -14.46 6.79
N LEU A 521 48.88 -15.75 7.15
CA LEU A 521 49.61 -16.52 8.17
C LEU A 521 49.22 -16.40 9.66
N GLY A 522 48.79 -17.54 10.22
CA GLY A 522 48.71 -17.73 11.66
C GLY A 522 48.22 -19.09 12.18
N LEU A 523 48.44 -20.21 11.47
CA LEU A 523 48.28 -21.56 12.05
C LEU A 523 49.61 -21.97 12.71
N GLY A 524 49.63 -22.12 14.04
CA GLY A 524 50.82 -22.64 14.71
C GLY A 524 50.79 -22.71 16.24
N LEU A 525 50.49 -23.91 16.73
CA LEU A 525 51.09 -24.56 17.91
C LEU A 525 50.43 -24.39 19.30
N LEU A 526 49.69 -25.44 19.64
CA LEU A 526 49.68 -26.10 20.96
C LEU A 526 51.09 -26.20 21.58
N ARG A 527 51.31 -25.61 22.77
CA ARG A 527 52.17 -26.21 23.82
C ARG A 527 51.97 -25.60 25.23
N ARG A 528 51.11 -26.27 26.02
CA ARG A 528 51.36 -26.87 27.35
C ARG A 528 52.25 -26.12 28.39
N ARG A 529 51.61 -25.85 29.57
CA ARG A 529 52.07 -25.90 31.01
C ARG A 529 51.85 -24.55 31.73
N ARG A 530 50.90 -24.47 32.68
CA ARG A 530 50.93 -24.82 34.13
C ARG A 530 51.85 -23.93 34.98
N GLN A 531 51.24 -23.37 36.04
CA GLN A 531 51.76 -22.64 37.22
C GLN A 531 52.07 -21.15 36.96
N ALA A 532 51.62 -20.18 37.76
CA ALA A 532 51.25 -20.19 39.18
C ALA A 532 49.80 -19.74 39.46
#